data_AF-A0A7S1EXC7-F1
#
_entry.id   AF-A0A7S1EXC7-F1
#
_cell.length_a   1.000
_cell.length_b   1.000
_cell.length_c   1.000
_cell.angle_alpha   90.00
_cell.angle_beta   90.00
_cell.angle_gamma   90.00
#
_symmetry.space_group_name_H-M   'P 1'
#
loop_
_entity.id
_entity.type
_entity.pdbx_description
1 polymer ?
#
loop_
_entity_poly.entity_id
_entity_poly.type
_entity_poly.pdbx_seq_one_letter_code
_entity_poly.pdbx_strand_id
1 'polypeptide(L)'
;MVDLSGCYLHTLGKSETALLADFRSRIPRIVAHAKEQSEDFAAKAETTLWGVNIESESEACTVVLLKYIRAEELDLDKSEQRLVDTLVWRADCHIDELCDLEELPEEFQGHDFIQGTDNDGRPIMISRFGGMDLEKVFGDVEAFVRYRVYYMERCVRQLAFAKGAPEDLCQVHDYSGVPLMFPDSVKISVKAISKVFADHYPEMKGVTAFVNFPSVFAKLFQSFAMFLPERTRKKFQILGTNDHAKVFEIIPPQWVPDCIGGMLQSPPGRLAGACQTVVVSARDAVDVDAFSLDTAAEIVWEVRVCVYEVAYKVLFVSTSGEEQVCAESPMGEPLLATDNVASGRWTAPGAGLIKVRFHNEAAWFKTRLCICRAGLAQDA
;
A
#
# COMPACT_ATOMS: atom_id res chain seq x y z
N MET A 1 -28.73 -14.51 0.09
CA MET A 1 -27.57 -13.61 0.11
C MET A 1 -26.53 -14.19 -0.83
N VAL A 2 -26.20 -13.45 -1.88
CA VAL A 2 -25.10 -13.83 -2.80
C VAL A 2 -23.81 -13.65 -2.01
N ASP A 3 -22.94 -14.65 -2.04
CA ASP A 3 -21.62 -14.58 -1.43
C ASP A 3 -20.74 -13.62 -2.25
N LEU A 4 -20.50 -12.43 -1.70
CA LEU A 4 -19.66 -11.39 -2.31
C LEU A 4 -18.19 -11.46 -1.80
N SER A 5 -17.80 -12.52 -1.09
CA SER A 5 -16.53 -12.60 -0.34
C SER A 5 -15.32 -13.14 -1.12
N GLY A 6 -15.48 -13.42 -2.42
CA GLY A 6 -14.36 -13.89 -3.24
C GLY A 6 -13.18 -12.91 -3.25
N CYS A 7 -11.95 -13.44 -3.31
CA CYS A 7 -10.72 -12.63 -3.39
C CYS A 7 -10.69 -11.69 -4.61
N TYR A 8 -11.56 -11.93 -5.58
CA TYR A 8 -11.67 -11.17 -6.82
C TYR A 8 -13.12 -10.85 -7.14
N LEU A 9 -13.40 -9.59 -7.50
CA LEU A 9 -14.73 -9.11 -7.87
C LEU A 9 -15.26 -9.73 -9.16
N HIS A 10 -14.37 -10.30 -9.98
CA HIS A 10 -14.71 -10.92 -11.26
C HIS A 10 -15.04 -12.41 -11.18
N THR A 11 -15.04 -13.03 -9.98
CA THR A 11 -15.56 -14.40 -9.84
C THR A 11 -17.08 -14.35 -9.84
N LEU A 12 -17.69 -14.69 -10.98
CA LEU A 12 -19.14 -14.59 -11.21
C LEU A 12 -19.88 -15.86 -10.79
N GLY A 13 -20.89 -15.71 -9.93
CA GLY A 13 -21.96 -16.70 -9.82
C GLY A 13 -22.96 -16.60 -10.99
N LYS A 14 -23.77 -17.64 -11.23
CA LYS A 14 -24.81 -17.63 -12.30
C LYS A 14 -25.74 -16.42 -12.22
N SER A 15 -26.08 -15.97 -11.00
CA SER A 15 -26.92 -14.79 -10.78
C SER A 15 -26.23 -13.50 -11.24
N GLU A 16 -24.93 -13.36 -10.97
CA GLU A 16 -24.17 -12.16 -11.34
C GLU A 16 -23.89 -12.12 -12.84
N THR A 17 -23.74 -13.27 -13.50
CA THR A 17 -23.64 -13.32 -14.97
C THR A 17 -24.88 -12.73 -15.65
N ALA A 18 -26.08 -13.07 -15.15
CA ALA A 18 -27.32 -12.53 -15.70
C ALA A 18 -27.47 -11.01 -15.42
N LEU A 19 -27.12 -10.58 -14.20
CA LEU A 19 -27.15 -9.16 -13.83
C LEU A 19 -26.15 -8.33 -14.62
N LEU A 20 -24.95 -8.84 -14.86
CA LEU A 20 -23.95 -8.18 -15.70
C LEU A 20 -24.44 -8.05 -17.15
N ALA A 21 -25.10 -9.08 -17.69
CA ALA A 21 -25.66 -9.02 -19.04
C ALA A 21 -26.79 -7.97 -19.14
N ASP A 22 -27.67 -7.89 -18.14
CA ASP A 22 -28.68 -6.81 -18.05
C ASP A 22 -27.98 -5.44 -17.96
N PHE A 23 -27.02 -5.28 -17.05
CA PHE A 23 -26.30 -4.02 -16.88
C PHE A 23 -25.56 -3.57 -18.14
N ARG A 24 -24.91 -4.50 -18.86
CA ARG A 24 -24.29 -4.24 -20.17
C ARG A 24 -25.31 -3.71 -21.19
N SER A 25 -26.51 -4.28 -21.21
CA SER A 25 -27.59 -3.80 -22.10
C SER A 25 -28.05 -2.38 -21.78
N ARG A 26 -27.79 -1.87 -20.57
CA ARG A 26 -28.09 -0.50 -20.13
C ARG A 26 -26.99 0.50 -20.44
N ILE A 27 -25.78 0.07 -20.82
CA ILE A 27 -24.65 0.99 -21.09
C ILE A 27 -25.00 2.06 -22.13
N PRO A 28 -25.67 1.77 -23.27
CA PRO A 28 -26.03 2.82 -24.22
C PRO A 28 -26.91 3.93 -23.62
N ARG A 29 -27.86 3.58 -22.74
CA ARG A 29 -28.70 4.58 -22.07
C ARG A 29 -27.95 5.34 -20.97
N ILE A 30 -27.05 4.66 -20.25
CA ILE A 30 -26.17 5.28 -19.23
C ILE A 30 -25.30 6.35 -19.89
N VAL A 31 -24.66 6.01 -21.02
CA VAL A 31 -23.83 6.94 -21.78
C VAL A 31 -24.67 8.11 -22.31
N ALA A 32 -25.85 7.85 -22.88
CA ALA A 32 -26.73 8.91 -23.35
C ALA A 32 -27.12 9.87 -22.21
N HIS A 33 -27.50 9.32 -21.04
CA HIS A 33 -27.84 10.11 -19.87
C HIS A 33 -26.68 10.97 -19.37
N ALA A 34 -25.47 10.41 -19.29
CA ALA A 34 -24.28 11.17 -18.90
C ALA A 34 -23.97 12.31 -19.90
N LYS A 35 -24.15 12.07 -21.20
CA LYS A 35 -23.97 13.11 -22.24
C LYS A 35 -25.04 14.21 -22.17
N GLU A 36 -26.26 13.88 -21.76
CA GLU A 36 -27.32 14.88 -21.55
C GLU A 36 -27.04 15.77 -20.32
N GLN A 37 -26.32 15.25 -19.32
CA GLN A 37 -26.00 15.99 -18.10
C GLN A 37 -24.71 16.81 -18.15
N SER A 38 -23.75 16.44 -19.01
CA SER A 38 -22.43 17.07 -19.08
C SER A 38 -22.00 17.31 -20.52
N GLU A 39 -21.83 18.59 -20.88
CA GLU A 39 -21.27 18.99 -22.17
C GLU A 39 -19.82 18.50 -22.33
N ASP A 40 -19.03 18.55 -21.24
CA ASP A 40 -17.65 18.07 -21.22
C ASP A 40 -17.56 16.57 -21.47
N PHE A 41 -18.48 15.78 -20.89
CA PHE A 41 -18.57 14.35 -21.17
C PHE A 41 -19.06 14.09 -22.60
N ALA A 42 -20.03 14.87 -23.09
CA ALA A 42 -20.53 14.76 -24.45
C ALA A 42 -19.46 15.05 -25.51
N ALA A 43 -18.48 15.90 -25.21
CA ALA A 43 -17.36 16.21 -26.07
C ALA A 43 -16.30 15.09 -26.15
N LYS A 44 -16.29 14.12 -25.22
CA LYS A 44 -15.30 13.03 -25.23
C LYS A 44 -15.51 12.10 -26.42
N ALA A 45 -14.41 11.78 -27.11
CA ALA A 45 -14.41 10.85 -28.24
C ALA A 45 -14.66 9.40 -27.81
N GLU A 46 -14.21 9.03 -26.61
CA GLU A 46 -14.36 7.69 -26.03
C GLU A 46 -14.99 7.76 -24.63
N THR A 47 -15.78 6.75 -24.30
CA THR A 47 -16.41 6.58 -22.99
C THR A 47 -15.51 5.73 -22.10
N THR A 48 -14.45 6.34 -21.59
CA THR A 48 -13.49 5.65 -20.73
C THR A 48 -13.71 5.94 -19.25
N LEU A 49 -13.55 4.91 -18.42
CA LEU A 49 -13.42 5.03 -16.97
C LEU A 49 -12.13 4.33 -16.54
N TRP A 50 -11.21 5.06 -15.90
CA TRP A 50 -9.89 4.55 -15.49
C TRP A 50 -9.09 3.91 -16.64
N GLY A 51 -9.18 4.51 -17.83
CA GLY A 51 -8.51 3.99 -19.05
C GLY A 51 -9.22 2.80 -19.71
N VAL A 52 -10.38 2.38 -19.21
CA VAL A 52 -11.16 1.26 -19.75
C VAL A 52 -12.38 1.78 -20.49
N ASN A 53 -12.53 1.41 -21.77
CA ASN A 53 -13.75 1.70 -22.53
C ASN A 53 -14.93 0.89 -21.99
N ILE A 54 -15.94 1.56 -21.41
CA ILE A 54 -17.08 0.92 -20.74
C ILE A 54 -18.13 0.35 -21.71
N GLU A 55 -18.05 0.71 -23.00
CA GLU A 55 -18.87 0.14 -24.08
C GLU A 55 -18.25 -1.13 -24.67
N SER A 56 -17.02 -1.47 -24.29
CA SER A 56 -16.32 -2.67 -24.79
C SER A 56 -16.78 -3.96 -24.11
N GLU A 57 -16.62 -5.09 -24.80
CA GLU A 57 -16.79 -6.44 -24.25
C GLU A 57 -15.49 -6.99 -23.63
N SER A 58 -14.56 -6.10 -23.27
CA SER A 58 -13.28 -6.49 -22.68
C SER A 58 -13.45 -7.03 -21.25
N GLU A 59 -12.45 -7.80 -20.82
CA GLU A 59 -12.36 -8.30 -19.45
C GLU A 59 -12.25 -7.15 -18.44
N ALA A 60 -11.44 -6.13 -18.75
CA ALA A 60 -11.32 -4.92 -17.95
C ALA A 60 -12.65 -4.18 -17.78
N CYS A 61 -13.43 -4.05 -18.85
CA CYS A 61 -14.77 -3.47 -18.77
C CYS A 61 -15.66 -4.30 -17.83
N THR A 62 -15.61 -5.63 -17.93
CA THR A 62 -16.36 -6.52 -17.03
C THR A 62 -16.03 -6.26 -15.56
N VAL A 63 -14.74 -6.17 -15.21
CA VAL A 63 -14.29 -5.88 -13.85
C VAL A 63 -14.83 -4.52 -13.39
N VAL A 64 -14.68 -3.47 -14.21
CA VAL A 64 -15.14 -2.12 -13.89
C VAL A 64 -16.65 -2.08 -13.64
N LEU A 65 -17.46 -2.67 -14.52
CA LEU A 65 -18.92 -2.69 -14.35
C LEU A 65 -19.35 -3.45 -13.08
N LEU A 66 -18.67 -4.56 -12.76
CA LEU A 66 -18.95 -5.33 -11.54
C LEU A 66 -18.67 -4.55 -10.26
N LYS A 67 -17.71 -3.61 -10.26
CA LYS A 67 -17.48 -2.74 -9.10
C LYS A 67 -18.71 -1.92 -8.76
N TYR A 68 -19.40 -1.36 -9.76
CA TYR A 68 -20.63 -0.57 -9.55
C TYR A 68 -21.77 -1.47 -9.08
N ILE A 69 -22.00 -2.59 -9.76
CA ILE A 69 -23.06 -3.55 -9.41
C ILE A 69 -22.91 -4.03 -7.96
N ARG A 70 -21.68 -4.36 -7.53
CA ARG A 70 -21.42 -4.86 -6.18
C ARG A 70 -21.45 -3.78 -5.11
N ALA A 71 -21.05 -2.55 -5.45
CA ALA A 71 -21.11 -1.44 -4.51
C ALA A 71 -22.55 -1.07 -4.13
N GLU A 72 -23.50 -1.29 -5.05
CA GLU A 72 -24.94 -1.05 -4.83
C GLU A 72 -25.71 -2.33 -4.48
N GLU A 73 -25.05 -3.34 -3.93
CA GLU A 73 -25.69 -4.59 -3.47
C GLU A 73 -26.54 -5.29 -4.54
N LEU A 74 -26.06 -5.25 -5.80
CA LEU A 74 -26.71 -5.84 -6.99
C LEU A 74 -27.96 -5.09 -7.47
N ASP A 75 -28.22 -3.87 -6.98
CA ASP A 75 -29.29 -2.97 -7.47
C ASP A 75 -28.84 -2.26 -8.75
N LEU A 76 -29.36 -2.70 -9.89
CA LEU A 76 -28.94 -2.20 -11.20
C LEU A 76 -29.36 -0.75 -11.47
N ASP A 77 -30.46 -0.28 -10.89
CA ASP A 77 -30.93 1.10 -11.11
C ASP A 77 -30.03 2.09 -10.35
N LYS A 78 -29.65 1.75 -9.11
CA LYS A 78 -28.66 2.52 -8.36
C LYS A 78 -27.27 2.46 -8.99
N SER A 79 -26.86 1.28 -9.46
CA SER A 79 -25.57 1.09 -10.12
C SER A 79 -25.45 1.96 -11.36
N GLU A 80 -26.53 2.09 -12.12
CA GLU A 80 -26.63 2.95 -13.30
C GLU A 80 -26.51 4.41 -12.91
N GLN A 81 -27.30 4.88 -11.94
CA GLN A 81 -27.24 6.28 -11.51
C GLN A 81 -25.83 6.64 -11.03
N ARG A 82 -25.21 5.78 -10.23
CA ARG A 82 -23.86 6.01 -9.72
C ARG A 82 -22.80 6.04 -10.83
N LEU A 83 -22.96 5.23 -11.86
CA LEU A 83 -22.06 5.26 -13.02
C LEU A 83 -22.24 6.56 -13.82
N VAL A 84 -23.49 7.01 -14.05
CA VAL A 84 -23.78 8.32 -14.66
C VAL A 84 -23.12 9.43 -13.86
N ASP A 85 -23.38 9.50 -12.55
CA ASP A 85 -22.85 10.54 -11.65
C ASP A 85 -21.32 10.57 -11.68
N THR A 86 -20.68 9.40 -11.79
CA THR A 86 -19.22 9.31 -11.86
C THR A 86 -18.67 9.77 -13.20
N LEU A 87 -19.30 9.40 -14.32
CA LEU A 87 -18.87 9.85 -15.65
C LEU A 87 -18.99 11.37 -15.80
N VAL A 88 -20.10 11.94 -15.33
CA VAL A 88 -20.36 13.38 -15.30
C VAL A 88 -19.34 14.09 -14.41
N TRP A 89 -19.20 13.67 -13.15
CA TRP A 89 -18.25 14.27 -12.20
C TRP A 89 -16.81 14.25 -12.74
N ARG A 90 -16.39 13.13 -13.34
CA ARG A 90 -15.04 13.02 -13.91
C ARG A 90 -14.79 14.01 -15.04
N ALA A 91 -15.78 14.23 -15.90
CA ALA A 91 -15.67 15.17 -17.00
C ALA A 91 -15.66 16.62 -16.50
N ASP A 92 -16.69 17.00 -15.74
CA ASP A 92 -16.88 18.39 -15.28
C ASP A 92 -15.76 18.86 -14.33
N CYS A 93 -15.15 17.94 -13.58
CA CYS A 93 -14.05 18.26 -12.66
C CYS A 93 -12.66 18.06 -13.27
N HIS A 94 -12.56 17.70 -14.56
CA HIS A 94 -11.28 17.44 -15.24
C HIS A 94 -10.40 16.47 -14.45
N ILE A 95 -10.96 15.30 -14.10
CA ILE A 95 -10.28 14.30 -13.26
C ILE A 95 -9.24 13.51 -14.06
N ASP A 96 -9.49 13.26 -15.34
CA ASP A 96 -8.59 12.47 -16.18
C ASP A 96 -7.25 13.21 -16.38
N GLU A 97 -7.27 14.53 -16.43
CA GLU A 97 -6.11 15.41 -16.61
C GLU A 97 -5.27 15.58 -15.33
N LEU A 98 -5.79 15.23 -14.14
CA LEU A 98 -5.09 15.45 -12.88
C LEU A 98 -3.72 14.76 -12.86
N CYS A 99 -3.64 13.53 -13.32
CA CYS A 99 -2.40 12.77 -13.32
C CYS A 99 -1.35 13.26 -14.32
N ASP A 100 -1.72 14.19 -15.21
CA ASP A 100 -0.82 14.76 -16.20
C ASP A 100 -0.14 16.04 -15.66
N LEU A 101 -0.47 16.45 -14.43
CA LEU A 101 0.24 17.49 -13.69
C LEU A 101 1.69 17.07 -13.41
N GLU A 102 2.64 17.89 -13.87
CA GLU A 102 4.08 17.69 -13.64
C GLU A 102 4.42 17.76 -12.16
N GLU A 103 3.87 18.75 -11.44
CA GLU A 103 4.10 18.96 -10.00
C GLU A 103 2.82 19.40 -9.28
N LEU A 104 2.69 18.98 -8.03
CA LEU A 104 1.65 19.47 -7.12
C LEU A 104 2.09 20.80 -6.47
N PRO A 105 1.16 21.63 -5.98
CA PRO A 105 1.49 22.73 -5.07
C PRO A 105 2.38 22.29 -3.90
N GLU A 106 3.29 23.15 -3.45
CA GLU A 106 4.34 22.86 -2.46
C GLU A 106 3.78 22.22 -1.18
N GLU A 107 2.64 22.70 -0.70
CA GLU A 107 1.96 22.19 0.50
C GLU A 107 1.50 20.73 0.38
N PHE A 108 1.37 20.19 -0.83
CA PHE A 108 0.94 18.83 -1.09
C PHE A 108 2.09 17.88 -1.47
N GLN A 109 3.32 18.39 -1.55
CA GLN A 109 4.50 17.61 -1.93
C GLN A 109 5.09 16.84 -0.74
N GLY A 110 5.71 15.69 -1.01
CA GLY A 110 6.47 14.91 -0.01
C GLY A 110 5.65 14.14 1.03
N HIS A 111 4.32 14.28 1.00
CA HIS A 111 3.42 13.60 1.94
C HIS A 111 2.94 12.23 1.46
N ASP A 112 2.93 11.99 0.15
CA ASP A 112 2.43 10.76 -0.44
C ASP A 112 3.36 10.23 -1.52
N PHE A 113 3.36 8.91 -1.67
CA PHE A 113 4.10 8.24 -2.72
C PHE A 113 3.45 6.90 -3.04
N ILE A 114 3.64 6.46 -4.29
CA ILE A 114 3.11 5.19 -4.79
C ILE A 114 4.30 4.35 -5.20
N GLN A 115 4.49 3.21 -4.54
CA GLN A 115 5.67 2.39 -4.77
C GLN A 115 5.46 0.92 -4.42
N GLY A 116 5.83 0.06 -5.35
CA GLY A 116 5.78 -1.39 -5.16
C GLY A 116 4.35 -1.93 -5.05
N THR A 117 4.27 -3.18 -4.62
CA THR A 117 3.01 -3.91 -4.45
C THR A 117 2.96 -4.62 -3.11
N ASP A 118 1.76 -4.75 -2.55
CA ASP A 118 1.51 -5.48 -1.30
C ASP A 118 1.68 -7.00 -1.51
N ASN A 119 1.51 -7.80 -0.46
CA ASN A 119 1.67 -9.26 -0.53
C ASN A 119 0.64 -9.95 -1.46
N ASP A 120 -0.48 -9.29 -1.76
CA ASP A 120 -1.50 -9.76 -2.72
C ASP A 120 -1.31 -9.14 -4.12
N GLY A 121 -0.24 -8.37 -4.33
CA GLY A 121 0.11 -7.72 -5.61
C GLY A 121 -0.53 -6.35 -5.82
N ARG A 122 -1.31 -5.82 -4.89
CA ARG A 122 -1.99 -4.52 -5.04
C ARG A 122 -0.98 -3.38 -5.07
N PRO A 123 -1.15 -2.37 -5.95
CA PRO A 123 -0.37 -1.14 -5.86
C PRO A 123 -0.47 -0.50 -4.46
N ILE A 124 0.67 -0.08 -3.92
CA ILE A 124 0.74 0.54 -2.58
C ILE A 124 0.80 2.05 -2.72
N MET A 125 -0.14 2.74 -2.06
CA MET A 125 -0.09 4.17 -1.81
C MET A 125 0.18 4.42 -0.32
N ILE A 126 1.26 5.14 -0.01
CA ILE A 126 1.60 5.53 1.36
C ILE A 126 1.38 7.03 1.53
N SER A 127 0.63 7.39 2.57
CA SER A 127 0.28 8.76 2.97
C SER A 127 0.80 9.04 4.36
N ARG A 128 1.66 10.05 4.50
CA ARG A 128 2.26 10.47 5.77
C ARG A 128 1.66 11.80 6.19
N PHE A 129 0.83 11.76 7.24
CA PHE A 129 0.08 12.93 7.70
C PHE A 129 0.85 13.78 8.72
N GLY A 130 1.89 13.22 9.34
CA GLY A 130 2.77 13.94 10.24
C GLY A 130 3.54 15.06 9.53
N GLY A 131 3.65 16.21 10.18
CA GLY A 131 4.42 17.35 9.66
C GLY A 131 3.75 18.15 8.55
N MET A 132 2.51 17.81 8.16
CA MET A 132 1.71 18.66 7.26
C MET A 132 1.45 20.03 7.92
N ASP A 133 1.58 21.10 7.14
CA ASP A 133 1.06 22.41 7.50
C ASP A 133 -0.48 22.37 7.40
N LEU A 134 -1.15 22.18 8.53
CA LEU A 134 -2.59 21.93 8.54
C LEU A 134 -3.40 23.11 7.99
N GLU A 135 -2.90 24.34 8.10
CA GLU A 135 -3.59 25.52 7.57
C GLU A 135 -3.50 25.56 6.06
N LYS A 136 -2.31 25.35 5.49
CA LYS A 136 -2.13 25.32 4.03
C LYS A 136 -2.81 24.12 3.38
N VAL A 137 -2.60 22.92 3.94
CA VAL A 137 -3.08 21.66 3.36
C VAL A 137 -4.61 21.55 3.41
N PHE A 138 -5.24 22.01 4.49
CA PHE A 138 -6.68 21.83 4.70
C PHE A 138 -7.49 23.13 4.63
N GLY A 139 -6.84 24.29 4.45
CA GLY A 139 -7.49 25.60 4.39
C GLY A 139 -8.37 25.79 3.15
N ASP A 140 -7.97 25.19 2.02
CA ASP A 140 -8.79 25.08 0.82
C ASP A 140 -9.28 23.62 0.66
N VAL A 141 -10.58 23.44 0.90
CA VAL A 141 -11.24 22.12 0.83
C VAL A 141 -11.20 21.55 -0.58
N GLU A 142 -11.37 22.39 -1.60
CA GLU A 142 -11.43 21.95 -3.00
C GLU A 142 -10.03 21.54 -3.48
N ALA A 143 -9.01 22.37 -3.18
CA ALA A 143 -7.62 22.04 -3.48
C ALA A 143 -7.19 20.73 -2.80
N PHE A 144 -7.56 20.54 -1.52
CA PHE A 144 -7.29 19.30 -0.80
C PHE A 144 -7.96 18.09 -1.47
N VAL A 145 -9.25 18.20 -1.85
CA VAL A 145 -9.96 17.13 -2.53
C VAL A 145 -9.26 16.76 -3.84
N ARG A 146 -8.89 17.75 -4.67
CA ARG A 146 -8.17 17.53 -5.93
C ARG A 146 -6.82 16.85 -5.71
N TYR A 147 -6.06 17.27 -4.69
CA TYR A 147 -4.79 16.63 -4.32
C TYR A 147 -4.97 15.16 -3.90
N ARG A 148 -6.00 14.84 -3.11
CA ARG A 148 -6.25 13.45 -2.73
C ARG A 148 -6.76 12.60 -3.90
N VAL A 149 -7.54 13.19 -4.79
CA VAL A 149 -7.98 12.52 -6.03
C VAL A 149 -6.80 12.28 -6.97
N TYR A 150 -5.86 13.23 -7.09
CA TYR A 150 -4.63 13.06 -7.88
C TYR A 150 -3.88 11.77 -7.51
N TYR A 151 -3.60 11.55 -6.21
CA TYR A 151 -2.91 10.33 -5.77
C TYR A 151 -3.75 9.06 -5.96
N MET A 152 -5.07 9.16 -5.75
CA MET A 152 -5.99 8.05 -6.04
C MET A 152 -5.92 7.65 -7.52
N GLU A 153 -6.07 8.60 -8.44
CA GLU A 153 -6.02 8.34 -9.88
C GLU A 153 -4.66 7.78 -10.33
N ARG A 154 -3.55 8.31 -9.80
CA ARG A 154 -2.21 7.78 -10.10
C ARG A 154 -2.04 6.33 -9.64
N CYS A 155 -2.64 5.98 -8.51
CA CYS A 155 -2.60 4.61 -7.99
C CYS A 155 -3.52 3.69 -8.80
N VAL A 156 -4.74 4.15 -9.13
CA VAL A 156 -5.69 3.42 -9.98
C VAL A 156 -5.11 3.14 -11.38
N ARG A 157 -4.33 4.06 -11.96
CA ARG A 157 -3.64 3.83 -13.25
C ARG A 157 -2.65 2.65 -13.24
N GLN A 158 -2.27 2.13 -12.08
CA GLN A 158 -1.44 0.91 -11.98
C GLN A 158 -2.25 -0.38 -12.03
N LEU A 159 -3.58 -0.30 -12.02
CA LEU A 159 -4.47 -1.46 -12.11
C LEU A 159 -4.72 -1.84 -13.57
N ALA A 160 -4.46 -3.10 -13.91
CA ALA A 160 -4.75 -3.63 -15.24
C ALA A 160 -6.23 -4.03 -15.42
N PHE A 161 -6.99 -4.15 -14.32
CA PHE A 161 -8.36 -4.68 -14.30
C PHE A 161 -8.48 -6.03 -15.04
N ALA A 162 -7.53 -6.94 -14.82
CA ALA A 162 -7.51 -8.26 -15.44
C ALA A 162 -7.85 -9.36 -14.42
N LYS A 163 -8.34 -10.50 -14.93
CA LYS A 163 -8.66 -11.70 -14.16
C LYS A 163 -7.41 -12.28 -13.53
N GLY A 164 -7.51 -12.59 -12.25
CA GLY A 164 -6.37 -13.04 -11.44
C GLY A 164 -5.32 -11.94 -11.20
N ALA A 165 -5.60 -10.68 -11.55
CA ALA A 165 -4.79 -9.54 -11.18
C ALA A 165 -5.50 -8.69 -10.11
N PRO A 166 -4.74 -7.93 -9.31
CA PRO A 166 -5.30 -6.91 -8.42
C PRO A 166 -6.15 -5.90 -9.19
N GLU A 167 -7.28 -5.56 -8.59
CA GLU A 167 -8.25 -4.58 -9.11
C GLU A 167 -8.62 -3.55 -8.04
N ASP A 168 -7.95 -3.61 -6.89
CA ASP A 168 -8.11 -2.72 -5.74
C ASP A 168 -6.72 -2.35 -5.18
N LEU A 169 -6.72 -1.44 -4.22
CA LEU A 169 -5.51 -0.76 -3.76
C LEU A 169 -5.14 -1.16 -2.33
N CYS A 170 -3.84 -1.09 -2.05
CA CYS A 170 -3.28 -1.09 -0.69
C CYS A 170 -2.97 0.36 -0.29
N GLN A 171 -3.56 0.81 0.82
CA GLN A 171 -3.35 2.16 1.36
C GLN A 171 -2.66 2.07 2.72
N VAL A 172 -1.56 2.79 2.91
CA VAL A 172 -0.91 2.96 4.20
C VAL A 172 -1.05 4.40 4.63
N HIS A 173 -1.65 4.60 5.79
CA HIS A 173 -1.78 5.91 6.41
C HIS A 173 -0.89 5.95 7.65
N ASP A 174 0.19 6.72 7.58
CA ASP A 174 1.11 6.95 8.69
C ASP A 174 0.67 8.15 9.53
N TYR A 175 0.32 7.86 10.78
CA TYR A 175 -0.10 8.83 11.78
C TYR A 175 1.02 9.28 12.72
N SER A 176 2.27 8.90 12.44
CA SER A 176 3.43 9.41 13.18
C SER A 176 3.41 10.93 13.20
N GLY A 177 3.47 11.54 14.38
CA GLY A 177 3.49 12.99 14.53
C GLY A 177 2.18 13.73 14.22
N VAL A 178 1.07 13.02 13.99
CA VAL A 178 -0.25 13.66 13.86
C VAL A 178 -0.69 14.21 15.22
N PRO A 179 -1.11 15.49 15.31
CA PRO A 179 -1.53 16.08 16.57
C PRO A 179 -2.88 15.50 17.04
N LEU A 180 -3.05 15.39 18.36
CA LEU A 180 -4.31 14.92 18.96
C LEU A 180 -5.46 15.92 18.80
N MET A 181 -5.13 17.20 18.60
CA MET A 181 -6.09 18.26 18.30
C MET A 181 -5.75 18.89 16.96
N PHE A 182 -6.77 19.07 16.14
CA PHE A 182 -6.67 19.63 14.79
C PHE A 182 -7.85 20.59 14.55
N PRO A 183 -7.66 21.61 13.69
CA PRO A 183 -8.71 22.56 13.37
C PRO A 183 -9.88 21.88 12.63
N ASP A 184 -11.05 22.53 12.64
CA ASP A 184 -12.24 21.98 11.98
C ASP A 184 -12.09 21.87 10.45
N SER A 185 -11.20 22.66 9.83
CA SER A 185 -10.84 22.54 8.41
C SER A 185 -10.41 21.11 8.05
N VAL A 186 -9.62 20.45 8.90
CA VAL A 186 -9.23 19.05 8.70
C VAL A 186 -10.45 18.13 8.63
N LYS A 187 -11.41 18.30 9.55
CA LYS A 187 -12.64 17.47 9.57
C LYS A 187 -13.50 17.71 8.32
N ILE A 188 -13.64 18.96 7.91
CA ILE A 188 -14.43 19.36 6.74
C ILE A 188 -13.81 18.75 5.47
N SER A 189 -12.51 18.94 5.28
CA SER A 189 -11.76 18.43 4.13
C SER A 189 -11.72 16.90 4.08
N VAL A 190 -11.48 16.23 5.21
CA VAL A 190 -11.52 14.76 5.31
C VAL A 190 -12.93 14.22 5.01
N LYS A 191 -13.98 14.90 5.48
CA LYS A 191 -15.38 14.52 5.17
C LYS A 191 -15.68 14.70 3.68
N ALA A 192 -15.23 15.80 3.07
CA ALA A 192 -15.41 16.08 1.66
C ALA A 192 -14.76 15.01 0.78
N ILE A 193 -13.48 14.70 1.00
CA ILE A 193 -12.80 13.64 0.23
C ILE A 193 -13.40 12.25 0.49
N SER A 194 -13.84 11.98 1.72
CA SER A 194 -14.48 10.69 2.04
C SER A 194 -15.77 10.52 1.24
N LYS A 195 -16.55 11.59 1.04
CA LYS A 195 -17.74 11.56 0.18
C LYS A 195 -17.35 11.29 -1.28
N VAL A 196 -16.37 12.02 -1.82
CA VAL A 196 -15.89 11.81 -3.21
C VAL A 196 -15.45 10.36 -3.44
N PHE A 197 -14.65 9.78 -2.53
CA PHE A 197 -14.25 8.38 -2.63
C PHE A 197 -15.43 7.41 -2.48
N ALA A 198 -16.37 7.71 -1.58
CA ALA A 198 -17.55 6.87 -1.38
C ALA A 198 -18.51 6.90 -2.58
N ASP A 199 -18.59 8.01 -3.31
CA ASP A 199 -19.49 8.17 -4.46
C ASP A 199 -18.83 7.63 -5.75
N HIS A 200 -17.58 7.99 -6.01
CA HIS A 200 -16.96 7.84 -7.34
C HIS A 200 -15.90 6.73 -7.47
N TYR A 201 -15.49 6.10 -6.36
CA TYR A 201 -14.47 5.04 -6.36
C TYR A 201 -14.98 3.73 -5.74
N PRO A 202 -16.08 3.16 -6.29
CA PRO A 202 -16.65 1.92 -5.77
C PRO A 202 -15.63 0.79 -5.77
N GLU A 203 -15.56 0.06 -4.66
CA GLU A 203 -14.76 -1.17 -4.55
C GLU A 203 -13.29 -1.01 -4.95
N MET A 204 -12.69 0.16 -4.69
CA MET A 204 -11.26 0.44 -4.95
C MET A 204 -10.35 0.15 -3.75
N LYS A 205 -10.90 0.06 -2.54
CA LYS A 205 -10.12 -0.22 -1.33
C LYS A 205 -10.03 -1.72 -1.10
N GLY A 206 -8.84 -2.29 -1.20
CA GLY A 206 -8.54 -3.67 -0.82
C GLY A 206 -8.16 -3.75 0.66
N VAL A 207 -7.07 -3.06 1.03
CA VAL A 207 -6.64 -2.94 2.43
C VAL A 207 -6.22 -1.50 2.74
N THR A 208 -6.55 -1.03 3.95
CA THR A 208 -6.09 0.24 4.50
C THR A 208 -5.45 0.01 5.86
N ALA A 209 -4.13 0.17 5.93
CA ALA A 209 -3.34 0.07 7.16
C ALA A 209 -3.14 1.46 7.77
N PHE A 210 -3.61 1.66 8.99
CA PHE A 210 -3.39 2.86 9.78
C PHE A 210 -2.21 2.56 10.72
N VAL A 211 -1.02 3.01 10.36
CA VAL A 211 0.22 2.74 11.12
C VAL A 211 0.53 3.88 12.06
N ASN A 212 1.18 3.56 13.19
CA ASN A 212 1.45 4.51 14.27
C ASN A 212 0.18 5.22 14.75
N PHE A 213 -0.97 4.53 14.67
CA PHE A 213 -2.25 5.14 14.96
C PHE A 213 -2.37 5.45 16.46
N PRO A 214 -2.68 6.72 16.86
CA PRO A 214 -2.75 7.08 18.27
C PRO A 214 -3.74 6.20 19.04
N SER A 215 -3.30 5.65 20.17
CA SER A 215 -4.07 4.67 20.94
C SER A 215 -5.43 5.19 21.43
N VAL A 216 -5.55 6.51 21.65
CA VAL A 216 -6.82 7.17 21.96
C VAL A 216 -7.83 7.05 20.81
N PHE A 217 -7.38 7.20 19.56
CA PHE A 217 -8.23 7.05 18.38
C PHE A 217 -8.51 5.57 18.07
N ALA A 218 -7.54 4.67 18.33
CA ALA A 218 -7.72 3.23 18.13
C ALA A 218 -8.91 2.68 18.94
N LYS A 219 -9.05 3.10 20.21
CA LYS A 219 -10.16 2.69 21.08
C LYS A 219 -11.53 3.18 20.58
N LEU A 220 -11.58 4.43 20.10
CA LEU A 220 -12.78 4.99 19.49
C LEU A 220 -13.16 4.22 18.23
N PHE A 221 -12.20 3.99 17.33
CA PHE A 221 -12.43 3.20 16.12
C PHE A 221 -12.92 1.79 16.46
N GLN A 222 -12.33 1.09 17.44
CA GLN A 222 -12.78 -0.24 17.87
C GLN A 222 -14.24 -0.26 18.31
N SER A 223 -14.68 0.80 18.99
CA SER A 223 -16.06 0.94 19.46
C SER A 223 -17.03 1.20 18.31
N PHE A 224 -16.66 2.04 17.33
CA PHE A 224 -17.48 2.30 16.14
C PHE A 224 -17.46 1.15 15.12
N ALA A 225 -16.35 0.41 15.03
CA ALA A 225 -16.16 -0.67 14.07
C ALA A 225 -17.10 -1.86 14.29
N MET A 226 -17.74 -1.97 15.47
CA MET A 226 -18.79 -2.96 15.73
C MET A 226 -20.04 -2.74 14.86
N PHE A 227 -20.24 -1.54 14.33
CA PHE A 227 -21.38 -1.18 13.47
C PHE A 227 -21.03 -1.18 11.98
N LEU A 228 -19.76 -1.40 11.62
CA LEU A 228 -19.34 -1.51 10.22
C LEU A 228 -19.65 -2.91 9.68
N PRO A 229 -20.10 -3.03 8.42
CA PRO A 229 -20.18 -4.32 7.75
C PRO A 229 -18.85 -5.07 7.83
N GLU A 230 -18.91 -6.40 8.00
CA GLU A 230 -17.71 -7.22 8.18
C GLU A 230 -16.69 -7.03 7.06
N ARG A 231 -17.17 -6.86 5.83
CA ARG A 231 -16.37 -6.56 4.65
C ARG A 231 -15.56 -5.27 4.82
N THR A 232 -16.18 -4.19 5.27
CA THR A 232 -15.49 -2.90 5.51
C THR A 232 -14.53 -3.00 6.69
N ARG A 233 -14.91 -3.72 7.75
CA ARG A 233 -14.06 -3.90 8.93
C ARG A 233 -12.78 -4.68 8.62
N LYS A 234 -12.88 -5.75 7.81
CA LYS A 234 -11.72 -6.58 7.41
C LYS A 234 -10.68 -5.81 6.58
N LYS A 235 -11.11 -4.79 5.83
CA LYS A 235 -10.23 -3.94 5.04
C LYS A 235 -9.37 -3.00 5.89
N PHE A 236 -9.76 -2.70 7.14
CA PHE A 236 -9.08 -1.73 7.99
C PHE A 236 -8.19 -2.40 9.03
N GLN A 237 -6.89 -2.10 8.97
CA GLN A 237 -5.87 -2.62 9.88
C GLN A 237 -5.35 -1.47 10.76
N ILE A 238 -5.70 -1.48 12.05
CA ILE A 238 -5.24 -0.46 13.01
C ILE A 238 -4.00 -0.98 13.71
N LEU A 239 -2.87 -0.33 13.46
CA LEU A 239 -1.54 -0.78 13.86
C LEU A 239 -0.85 0.29 14.71
N GLY A 240 -0.39 -0.11 15.89
CA GLY A 240 0.42 0.73 16.78
C GLY A 240 1.90 0.76 16.36
N THR A 241 2.71 1.47 17.16
CA THR A 241 4.13 1.71 16.85
C THR A 241 4.99 0.45 16.79
N ASN A 242 4.60 -0.62 17.48
CA ASN A 242 5.38 -1.87 17.54
C ASN A 242 4.74 -3.01 16.72
N ASP A 243 3.73 -2.73 15.90
CA ASP A 243 2.99 -3.75 15.13
C ASP A 243 3.65 -4.10 13.78
N HIS A 244 4.98 -3.94 13.66
CA HIS A 244 5.71 -4.16 12.39
C HIS A 244 5.47 -5.55 11.77
N ALA A 245 5.33 -6.61 12.58
CA ALA A 245 5.01 -7.95 12.07
C ALA A 245 3.70 -7.94 11.25
N LYS A 246 2.67 -7.28 11.76
CA LYS A 246 1.37 -7.15 11.08
C LYS A 246 1.45 -6.21 9.88
N VAL A 247 2.31 -5.19 9.91
CA VAL A 247 2.60 -4.39 8.70
C VAL A 247 3.15 -5.29 7.61
N PHE A 248 4.07 -6.20 7.94
CA PHE A 248 4.71 -7.10 6.97
C PHE A 248 3.84 -8.25 6.49
N GLU A 249 2.79 -8.60 7.23
CA GLU A 249 1.71 -9.47 6.74
C GLU A 249 0.93 -8.82 5.59
N ILE A 250 0.90 -7.48 5.53
CA ILE A 250 0.22 -6.72 4.48
C ILE A 250 1.21 -6.37 3.35
N ILE A 251 2.37 -5.81 3.69
CA ILE A 251 3.29 -5.19 2.74
C ILE A 251 4.71 -5.75 2.91
N PRO A 252 5.40 -6.18 1.84
CA PRO A 252 6.78 -6.59 1.92
C PRO A 252 7.68 -5.51 2.55
N PRO A 253 8.62 -5.84 3.45
CA PRO A 253 9.42 -4.84 4.16
C PRO A 253 10.20 -3.89 3.25
N GLN A 254 10.62 -4.33 2.06
CA GLN A 254 11.32 -3.50 1.07
C GLN A 254 10.49 -2.34 0.52
N TRP A 255 9.16 -2.39 0.67
CA TRP A 255 8.23 -1.33 0.24
C TRP A 255 7.69 -0.51 1.42
N VAL A 256 8.12 -0.81 2.65
CA VAL A 256 7.72 -0.07 3.85
C VAL A 256 8.82 0.93 4.23
N PRO A 257 8.54 2.24 4.36
CA PRO A 257 9.52 3.24 4.75
C PRO A 257 10.27 2.90 6.03
N ASP A 258 11.54 3.25 6.08
CA ASP A 258 12.39 3.08 7.27
C ASP A 258 11.78 3.74 8.52
N CYS A 259 11.21 4.93 8.37
CA CYS A 259 10.60 5.71 9.45
C CYS A 259 9.36 5.04 10.06
N ILE A 260 8.75 4.06 9.39
CA ILE A 260 7.64 3.26 9.92
C ILE A 260 7.99 1.77 10.08
N GLY A 261 9.28 1.43 10.05
CA GLY A 261 9.76 0.10 10.44
C GLY A 261 10.29 -0.80 9.33
N GLY A 262 10.19 -0.40 8.05
CA GLY A 262 10.62 -1.24 6.93
C GLY A 262 12.03 -0.97 6.43
N MET A 263 12.29 -1.32 5.17
CA MET A 263 13.60 -1.21 4.52
C MET A 263 13.58 -0.26 3.32
N LEU A 264 12.42 0.31 2.98
CA LEU A 264 12.30 1.31 1.93
C LEU A 264 12.95 2.62 2.39
N GLN A 265 14.11 2.93 1.83
CA GLN A 265 14.71 4.25 1.91
C GLN A 265 15.58 4.44 0.68
N SER A 266 15.62 5.66 0.14
CA SER A 266 16.50 6.01 -0.97
C SER A 266 17.30 7.28 -0.65
N PRO A 267 18.52 7.12 -0.12
CA PRO A 267 19.71 7.78 -0.64
C PRO A 267 20.41 6.88 -1.68
N PRO A 268 21.40 7.39 -2.44
CA PRO A 268 22.30 6.54 -3.23
C PRO A 268 23.05 5.54 -2.34
N GLY A 269 23.18 4.27 -2.76
CA GLY A 269 24.02 3.26 -2.07
C GLY A 269 23.27 2.28 -1.16
N ARG A 270 21.93 2.25 -1.18
CA ARG A 270 21.08 1.28 -0.46
C ARG A 270 20.59 0.22 -1.45
N LEU A 271 20.55 -1.04 -1.02
CA LEU A 271 20.08 -2.11 -1.89
C LEU A 271 18.63 -1.89 -2.33
N ALA A 272 18.30 -2.29 -3.55
CA ALA A 272 16.93 -2.52 -3.97
C ALA A 272 16.60 -4.02 -3.88
N GLY A 273 15.33 -4.37 -3.68
CA GLY A 273 14.88 -5.77 -3.77
C GLY A 273 14.46 -6.41 -2.45
N ALA A 274 14.19 -7.72 -2.54
CA ALA A 274 13.47 -8.48 -1.52
C ALA A 274 14.22 -8.54 -0.18
N CYS A 275 13.45 -8.45 0.91
CA CYS A 275 13.95 -8.61 2.27
C CYS A 275 13.59 -9.98 2.83
N GLN A 276 14.49 -10.57 3.61
CA GLN A 276 14.20 -11.71 4.46
C GLN A 276 13.74 -11.22 5.83
N THR A 277 12.65 -11.78 6.34
CA THR A 277 12.11 -11.47 7.67
C THR A 277 12.20 -12.70 8.54
N VAL A 278 12.65 -12.55 9.78
CA VAL A 278 12.82 -13.66 10.73
C VAL A 278 12.35 -13.28 12.12
N VAL A 279 11.74 -14.24 12.80
CA VAL A 279 11.39 -14.15 14.22
C VAL A 279 12.36 -15.00 15.01
N VAL A 280 13.13 -14.37 15.89
CA VAL A 280 14.11 -15.04 16.76
C VAL A 280 13.48 -15.27 18.13
N SER A 281 13.39 -16.53 18.55
CA SER A 281 12.83 -16.90 19.84
C SER A 281 13.69 -16.40 21.00
N ALA A 282 13.14 -16.33 22.21
CA ALA A 282 13.92 -15.99 23.39
C ALA A 282 14.96 -17.10 23.66
N ARG A 283 16.20 -16.71 23.98
CA ARG A 283 17.33 -17.62 24.21
C ARG A 283 17.74 -18.45 22.99
N ASP A 284 17.55 -17.87 21.80
CA ASP A 284 17.78 -18.56 20.54
C ASP A 284 18.70 -17.76 19.61
N ALA A 285 19.24 -18.44 18.61
CA ALA A 285 19.98 -17.84 17.51
C ALA A 285 19.53 -18.45 16.18
N VAL A 286 19.29 -17.61 15.17
CA VAL A 286 18.76 -18.04 13.88
C VAL A 286 19.64 -17.52 12.74
N ASP A 287 19.98 -18.41 11.82
CA ASP A 287 20.64 -18.09 10.57
C ASP A 287 19.61 -17.82 9.47
N VAL A 288 19.86 -16.76 8.70
CA VAL A 288 19.10 -16.41 7.51
C VAL A 288 20.06 -16.37 6.32
N ASP A 289 19.77 -17.19 5.32
CA ASP A 289 20.47 -17.19 4.04
C ASP A 289 20.05 -15.94 3.26
N ALA A 290 20.93 -14.96 3.17
CA ALA A 290 20.60 -13.62 2.67
C ALA A 290 20.91 -13.44 1.18
N PHE A 291 22.02 -13.98 0.68
CA PHE A 291 22.42 -13.83 -0.72
C PHE A 291 23.47 -14.86 -1.16
N SER A 292 23.26 -15.52 -2.30
CA SER A 292 24.21 -16.47 -2.89
C SER A 292 25.09 -15.80 -3.93
N LEU A 293 26.37 -16.19 -3.97
CA LEU A 293 27.38 -15.70 -4.92
C LEU A 293 27.95 -16.85 -5.74
N ASP A 294 28.10 -16.61 -7.05
CA ASP A 294 28.77 -17.54 -7.96
C ASP A 294 30.27 -17.25 -8.13
N THR A 295 30.71 -16.02 -7.85
CA THR A 295 32.08 -15.57 -8.03
C THR A 295 32.46 -14.52 -6.99
N ALA A 296 33.75 -14.14 -6.96
CA ALA A 296 34.23 -13.07 -6.10
C ALA A 296 33.58 -11.73 -6.47
N ALA A 297 33.03 -11.02 -5.50
CA ALA A 297 32.34 -9.75 -5.72
C ALA A 297 32.33 -8.89 -4.46
N GLU A 298 32.16 -7.57 -4.63
CA GLU A 298 31.80 -6.69 -3.51
C GLU A 298 30.31 -6.83 -3.22
N ILE A 299 29.99 -7.15 -1.97
CA ILE A 299 28.62 -7.26 -1.47
C ILE A 299 28.29 -6.09 -0.57
N VAL A 300 27.02 -5.69 -0.61
CA VAL A 300 26.38 -4.82 0.37
C VAL A 300 25.44 -5.68 1.20
N TRP A 301 25.34 -5.39 2.49
CA TRP A 301 24.38 -6.03 3.39
C TRP A 301 23.65 -4.98 4.21
N GLU A 302 22.44 -5.32 4.60
CA GLU A 302 21.58 -4.50 5.45
C GLU A 302 20.85 -5.37 6.47
N VAL A 303 20.79 -4.90 7.72
CA VAL A 303 20.19 -5.58 8.86
C VAL A 303 19.37 -4.58 9.68
N ARG A 304 18.20 -4.99 10.12
CA ARG A 304 17.32 -4.21 10.98
C ARG A 304 16.69 -5.08 12.08
N VAL A 305 16.52 -4.49 13.26
CA VAL A 305 15.62 -4.99 14.29
C VAL A 305 14.35 -4.15 14.28
N CYS A 306 13.19 -4.79 14.38
CA CYS A 306 11.90 -4.09 14.41
C CYS A 306 11.34 -3.99 15.83
N VAL A 307 11.74 -4.87 16.74
CA VAL A 307 11.22 -4.87 18.11
C VAL A 307 12.35 -5.18 19.10
N TYR A 308 12.51 -4.32 20.12
CA TYR A 308 13.53 -4.42 21.17
C TYR A 308 14.96 -4.36 20.62
N GLU A 309 15.77 -5.39 20.80
CA GLU A 309 17.19 -5.41 20.44
C GLU A 309 17.68 -6.82 20.10
N VAL A 310 18.67 -6.94 19.23
CA VAL A 310 19.30 -8.22 18.89
C VAL A 310 20.79 -8.01 18.56
N ALA A 311 21.65 -8.95 18.96
CA ALA A 311 23.00 -8.98 18.40
C ALA A 311 22.98 -9.71 17.04
N TYR A 312 23.88 -9.35 16.13
CA TYR A 312 23.92 -9.96 14.79
C TYR A 312 25.35 -10.22 14.32
N LYS A 313 25.50 -11.19 13.42
CA LYS A 313 26.71 -11.43 12.62
C LYS A 313 26.33 -11.58 11.16
N VAL A 314 27.10 -10.95 10.28
CA VAL A 314 27.08 -11.21 8.84
C VAL A 314 28.24 -12.13 8.53
N LEU A 315 27.95 -13.26 7.91
CA LEU A 315 28.88 -14.35 7.66
C LEU A 315 28.96 -14.63 6.17
N PHE A 316 30.15 -14.91 5.66
CA PHE A 316 30.34 -15.54 4.36
C PHE A 316 30.64 -17.02 4.59
N VAL A 317 29.86 -17.89 3.97
CA VAL A 317 30.06 -19.34 3.99
C VAL A 317 30.55 -19.75 2.61
N SER A 318 31.80 -20.19 2.53
CA SER A 318 32.39 -20.67 1.29
C SER A 318 31.75 -21.99 0.82
N THR A 319 32.00 -22.39 -0.42
CA THR A 319 31.53 -23.69 -0.96
C THR A 319 32.08 -24.91 -0.23
N SER A 320 33.17 -24.77 0.53
CA SER A 320 33.70 -25.82 1.42
C SER A 320 33.03 -25.84 2.80
N GLY A 321 32.17 -24.86 3.11
CA GLY A 321 31.47 -24.74 4.39
C GLY A 321 32.21 -23.93 5.46
N GLU A 322 33.37 -23.33 5.13
CA GLU A 322 34.10 -22.45 6.07
C GLU A 322 33.35 -21.12 6.24
N GLU A 323 33.09 -20.72 7.50
CA GLU A 323 32.46 -19.45 7.86
C GLU A 323 33.51 -18.37 8.13
N GLN A 324 33.35 -17.20 7.50
CA GLN A 324 34.13 -15.99 7.76
C GLN A 324 33.21 -14.86 8.23
N VAL A 325 33.55 -14.22 9.35
CA VAL A 325 32.81 -13.05 9.85
C VAL A 325 33.11 -11.83 8.96
N CYS A 326 32.07 -11.31 8.32
CA CYS A 326 32.12 -10.11 7.49
C CYS A 326 31.88 -8.84 8.32
N ALA A 327 30.93 -8.91 9.25
CA ALA A 327 30.58 -7.84 10.19
C ALA A 327 29.83 -8.42 11.40
N GLU A 328 29.84 -7.73 12.53
CA GLU A 328 29.02 -8.08 13.69
C GLU A 328 28.71 -6.85 14.55
N SER A 329 27.62 -6.91 15.32
CA SER A 329 27.34 -5.92 16.37
C SER A 329 28.42 -5.98 17.45
N PRO A 330 28.91 -4.84 17.99
CA PRO A 330 29.92 -4.86 19.04
C PRO A 330 29.47 -5.62 20.30
N MET A 331 30.45 -6.15 21.03
CA MET A 331 30.17 -6.90 22.26
C MET A 331 29.46 -6.01 23.29
N GLY A 332 28.26 -6.41 23.71
CA GLY A 332 27.44 -5.66 24.66
C GLY A 332 26.63 -4.52 24.05
N GLU A 333 26.73 -4.29 22.73
CA GLU A 333 26.02 -3.24 22.00
C GLU A 333 25.15 -3.89 20.91
N PRO A 334 24.00 -4.50 21.28
CA PRO A 334 23.09 -5.07 20.30
C PRO A 334 22.45 -3.97 19.44
N LEU A 335 22.04 -4.32 18.23
CA LEU A 335 21.26 -3.44 17.37
C LEU A 335 19.86 -3.25 17.97
N LEU A 336 19.44 -2.01 18.20
CA LEU A 336 18.14 -1.65 18.75
C LEU A 336 17.11 -1.44 17.64
N ALA A 337 15.83 -1.60 17.96
CA ALA A 337 14.73 -1.30 17.05
C ALA A 337 14.59 0.20 16.75
N THR A 338 15.09 1.03 17.66
CA THR A 338 15.19 2.49 17.48
C THR A 338 16.38 2.89 16.63
N ASP A 339 17.32 1.98 16.40
CA ASP A 339 18.43 2.24 15.48
C ASP A 339 17.90 2.18 14.04
N ASN A 340 18.56 2.94 13.17
CA ASN A 340 18.32 2.83 11.75
C ASN A 340 18.83 1.48 11.21
N VAL A 341 18.67 1.24 9.92
CA VAL A 341 19.20 0.06 9.24
C VAL A 341 20.73 0.03 9.38
N ALA A 342 21.27 -1.01 10.01
CA ALA A 342 22.69 -1.30 10.01
C ALA A 342 23.09 -1.80 8.61
N SER A 343 24.19 -1.29 8.07
CA SER A 343 24.64 -1.65 6.73
C SER A 343 26.16 -1.64 6.61
N GLY A 344 26.67 -2.33 5.59
CA GLY A 344 28.09 -2.36 5.31
C GLY A 344 28.41 -2.99 3.97
N ARG A 345 29.70 -2.94 3.63
CA ARG A 345 30.28 -3.54 2.42
C ARG A 345 31.34 -4.55 2.81
N TRP A 346 31.48 -5.60 1.99
CA TRP A 346 32.52 -6.59 2.16
C TRP A 346 32.89 -7.22 0.82
N THR A 347 34.13 -7.71 0.65
CA THR A 347 34.56 -8.33 -0.60
C THR A 347 34.61 -9.84 -0.45
N ALA A 348 33.71 -10.54 -1.13
CA ALA A 348 33.69 -12.00 -1.16
C ALA A 348 34.86 -12.54 -2.01
N PRO A 349 35.64 -13.49 -1.49
CA PRO A 349 36.82 -14.02 -2.18
C PRO A 349 36.45 -14.99 -3.33
N GLY A 350 35.19 -15.43 -3.42
CA GLY A 350 34.73 -16.40 -4.40
C GLY A 350 33.26 -16.76 -4.21
N ALA A 351 32.86 -17.87 -4.84
CA ALA A 351 31.52 -18.44 -4.70
C ALA A 351 31.20 -18.81 -3.24
N GLY A 352 29.96 -18.61 -2.82
CA GLY A 352 29.52 -18.90 -1.46
C GLY A 352 28.18 -18.27 -1.13
N LEU A 353 27.90 -18.13 0.16
CA LEU A 353 26.62 -17.67 0.69
C LEU A 353 26.84 -16.63 1.78
N ILE A 354 26.18 -15.48 1.67
CA ILE A 354 26.05 -14.51 2.75
C ILE A 354 24.91 -14.95 3.65
N LYS A 355 25.22 -15.17 4.94
CA LYS A 355 24.26 -15.43 6.00
C LYS A 355 24.22 -14.29 6.99
N VAL A 356 23.05 -14.03 7.56
CA VAL A 356 22.89 -13.16 8.72
C VAL A 356 22.43 -14.02 9.90
N ARG A 357 23.25 -14.09 10.94
CA ARG A 357 22.97 -14.79 12.19
C ARG A 357 22.48 -13.78 13.22
N PHE A 358 21.27 -13.97 13.73
CA PHE A 358 20.69 -13.13 14.78
C PHE A 358 20.73 -13.86 16.13
N HIS A 359 21.16 -13.19 17.18
CA HIS A 359 21.30 -13.72 18.53
C HIS A 359 20.35 -13.02 19.51
N ASN A 360 19.34 -13.74 20.02
CA ASN A 360 18.42 -13.28 21.06
C ASN A 360 18.65 -14.03 22.38
N GLU A 361 19.91 -14.31 22.68
CA GLU A 361 20.32 -15.20 23.77
C GLU A 361 20.07 -14.60 25.16
N ALA A 362 20.10 -13.26 25.26
CA ALA A 362 19.91 -12.54 26.53
C ALA A 362 18.42 -12.38 26.92
N ALA A 363 17.48 -12.59 25.99
CA ALA A 363 16.05 -12.40 26.27
C ALA A 363 15.45 -13.58 27.02
N TRP A 364 14.58 -13.29 27.99
CA TRP A 364 13.94 -14.32 28.81
C TRP A 364 12.61 -14.82 28.25
N PHE A 365 11.83 -13.96 27.59
CA PHE A 365 10.46 -14.30 27.17
C PHE A 365 10.05 -13.75 25.81
N LYS A 366 10.66 -12.65 25.35
CA LYS A 366 10.18 -11.92 24.18
C LYS A 366 10.97 -12.32 22.94
N THR A 367 10.25 -12.55 21.84
CA THR A 367 10.83 -12.76 20.52
C THR A 367 11.36 -11.44 19.93
N ARG A 368 12.15 -11.53 18.87
CA ARG A 368 12.65 -10.38 18.10
C ARG A 368 12.25 -10.56 16.64
N LEU A 369 11.60 -9.56 16.07
CA LEU A 369 11.38 -9.48 14.63
C LEU A 369 12.57 -8.76 14.01
N CYS A 370 13.23 -9.40 13.05
CA CYS A 370 14.40 -8.86 12.37
C CYS A 370 14.21 -8.95 10.86
N ILE A 371 14.86 -8.04 10.14
CA ILE A 371 14.88 -7.99 8.68
C ILE A 371 16.34 -7.98 8.23
N CYS A 372 16.65 -8.69 7.15
CA CYS A 372 17.93 -8.53 6.48
C CYS A 372 17.80 -8.66 4.96
N ARG A 373 18.81 -8.16 4.26
CA ARG A 373 19.05 -8.42 2.84
C ARG A 373 20.53 -8.24 2.53
N ALA A 374 20.99 -8.88 1.47
CA ALA A 374 22.31 -8.67 0.90
C ALA A 374 22.23 -8.74 -0.62
N GLY A 375 23.20 -8.15 -1.30
CA GLY A 375 23.26 -8.11 -2.75
C GLY A 375 24.61 -7.59 -3.24
N LEU A 376 24.78 -7.49 -4.56
CA LEU A 376 26.01 -6.96 -5.13
C LEU A 376 26.07 -5.45 -4.94
N ALA A 377 27.26 -4.90 -4.73
CA ALA A 377 27.44 -3.46 -4.54
C ALA A 377 27.07 -2.61 -5.77
N GLN A 378 27.02 -3.22 -6.95
CA GLN A 378 26.54 -2.58 -8.18
C GLN A 378 25.01 -2.45 -8.25
N ASP A 379 24.28 -3.20 -7.40
CA ASP A 379 22.82 -3.18 -7.31
C ASP A 379 22.32 -2.19 -6.22
N ALA A 380 23.24 -1.42 -5.63
CA ALA A 380 23.03 -0.51 -4.49
C ALA A 380 23.17 0.97 -4.87
#